data_AF-A0A949ISC7-F1
#
_entry.id   AF-A0A949ISC7-F1
#
_cell.length_a   1.000
_cell.length_b   1.000
_cell.length_c   1.000
_cell.angle_alpha   90.00
_cell.angle_beta   90.00
_cell.angle_gamma   90.00
#
_symmetry.space_group_name_H-M   'P 1'
#
loop_
_entity.id
_entity.type
_entity.pdbx_description
1 polymer ?
#
loop_
_entity_poly.entity_id
_entity_poly.type
_entity_poly.pdbx_seq_one_letter_code
_entity_poly.pdbx_strand_id
1 'polypeptide(L)'
;ITAAEQSKDEHERMTACAENILKKLGLPFRTMVLCTGDMGFSAQKTYDIEVWLPGQNAYREISSCSNCGDFQARRMMARYKSAGDKNTKYVHTLNGSGVAVGRALIAVLENYQQPDGSVLIPDALKPYMGGVAKLEPAEKKEKVVNA
;
A
#
# COMPACT_ATOMS: atom_id res chain seq x y z
N ILE A 1 13.94 9.40 -0.56
CA ILE A 1 14.70 10.67 -0.66
C ILE A 1 15.56 10.58 -1.90
N THR A 2 15.53 11.59 -2.78
CA THR A 2 16.25 11.56 -4.06
C THR A 2 16.83 12.94 -4.41
N ALA A 3 17.72 12.96 -5.41
CA ALA A 3 17.94 14.17 -6.19
C ALA A 3 16.65 14.55 -6.98
N ALA A 4 16.56 15.79 -7.45
CA ALA A 4 15.35 16.31 -8.07
C ALA A 4 15.02 15.58 -9.38
N GLU A 5 16.06 15.38 -10.20
CA GLU A 5 16.05 14.70 -11.50
C GLU A 5 15.59 13.23 -11.42
N GLN A 6 15.82 12.56 -10.29
CA GLN A 6 15.46 11.15 -10.08
C GLN A 6 14.07 10.97 -9.46
N SER A 7 13.46 12.05 -8.96
CA SER A 7 12.24 11.93 -8.13
C SER A 7 11.05 11.36 -8.91
N LYS A 8 10.93 11.63 -10.22
CA LYS A 8 9.85 11.08 -11.04
C LYS A 8 10.00 9.58 -11.23
N ASP A 9 11.20 9.13 -11.62
CA ASP A 9 11.48 7.70 -11.83
C ASP A 9 11.35 6.91 -10.53
N GLU A 10 11.78 7.49 -9.40
CA GLU A 10 11.60 6.88 -8.09
C GLU A 10 10.12 6.78 -7.69
N HIS A 11 9.28 7.76 -8.05
CA HIS A 11 7.84 7.72 -7.79
C HIS A 11 7.18 6.55 -8.53
N GLU A 12 7.53 6.35 -9.80
CA GLU A 12 7.05 5.22 -10.60
C GLU A 12 7.56 3.88 -10.02
N ARG A 13 8.85 3.79 -9.66
CA ARG A 13 9.44 2.60 -9.04
C ARG A 13 8.77 2.24 -7.71
N MET A 14 8.56 3.22 -6.84
CA MET A 14 7.92 3.04 -5.54
C MET A 14 6.46 2.58 -5.67
N THR A 15 5.72 3.16 -6.62
CA THR A 15 4.33 2.74 -6.93
C THR A 15 4.32 1.30 -7.42
N ALA A 16 5.23 0.93 -8.34
CA ALA A 16 5.37 -0.44 -8.83
C ALA A 16 5.76 -1.44 -7.71
N CYS A 17 6.56 -1.02 -6.72
CA CYS A 17 6.84 -1.84 -5.54
C CYS A 17 5.57 -2.16 -4.73
N ALA A 18 4.70 -1.18 -4.51
CA ALA A 18 3.43 -1.38 -3.81
C ALA A 18 2.48 -2.27 -4.61
N GLU A 19 2.37 -2.06 -5.93
CA GLU A 19 1.60 -2.96 -6.80
C GLU A 19 2.12 -4.39 -6.78
N ASN A 20 3.45 -4.59 -6.71
CA ASN A 20 4.05 -5.91 -6.71
C ASN A 20 3.64 -6.74 -5.48
N ILE A 21 3.35 -6.09 -4.35
CA ILE A 21 2.77 -6.78 -3.18
C ILE A 21 1.39 -7.34 -3.53
N LEU A 22 0.52 -6.55 -4.16
CA LEU A 22 -0.82 -7.00 -4.56
C LEU A 22 -0.75 -8.07 -5.66
N LYS A 23 0.15 -7.94 -6.63
CA LYS A 23 0.41 -8.96 -7.68
C LYS A 23 0.82 -10.30 -7.05
N LYS A 24 1.74 -10.29 -6.09
CA LYS A 24 2.17 -11.49 -5.35
C LYS A 24 1.05 -12.08 -4.50
N LEU A 25 0.21 -11.24 -3.90
CA LEU A 25 -0.95 -11.65 -3.14
C LEU A 25 -2.14 -12.09 -4.01
N GLY A 26 -2.04 -12.02 -5.34
CA GLY A 26 -3.13 -12.39 -6.24
C GLY A 26 -4.37 -11.51 -6.14
N LEU A 27 -4.24 -10.28 -5.63
CA LEU A 27 -5.37 -9.37 -5.40
C LEU A 27 -5.62 -8.50 -6.64
N PRO A 28 -6.86 -8.45 -7.17
CA PRO A 28 -7.21 -7.53 -8.24
C PRO A 28 -7.15 -6.08 -7.75
N PHE A 29 -6.54 -5.19 -8.53
CA PHE A 29 -6.41 -3.78 -8.17
C PHE A 29 -6.39 -2.88 -9.41
N ARG A 30 -6.55 -1.58 -9.19
CA ARG A 30 -6.30 -0.52 -10.18
C ARG A 30 -5.44 0.57 -9.57
N THR A 31 -4.71 1.30 -10.41
CA THR A 31 -3.89 2.44 -10.00
C THR A 31 -4.47 3.71 -10.60
N MET A 32 -4.74 4.70 -9.75
CA MET A 32 -5.41 5.96 -10.09
C MET A 32 -4.46 7.13 -9.86
N VAL A 33 -4.42 8.10 -10.78
CA VAL A 33 -3.80 9.41 -10.53
C VAL A 33 -4.84 10.29 -9.85
N LEU A 34 -4.53 10.82 -8.66
CA LEU A 34 -5.46 11.72 -7.97
C LEU A 34 -5.59 13.06 -8.69
N CYS A 35 -6.81 13.60 -8.71
CA CYS A 35 -7.07 14.93 -9.23
C CYS A 35 -6.60 16.00 -8.24
N THR A 36 -6.48 17.25 -8.68
CA THR A 36 -5.96 18.35 -7.86
C THR A 36 -6.77 18.61 -6.58
N GLY A 37 -8.07 18.30 -6.57
CA GLY A 37 -8.93 18.46 -5.40
C GLY A 37 -8.79 17.37 -4.33
N ASP A 38 -8.21 16.22 -4.71
CA ASP A 38 -8.10 15.03 -3.85
C ASP A 38 -6.65 14.74 -3.43
N MET A 39 -5.67 15.46 -4.01
CA MET A 39 -4.27 15.35 -3.62
C MET A 39 -4.02 15.94 -2.22
N GLY A 40 -3.19 15.25 -1.45
CA GLY A 40 -2.74 15.74 -0.14
C GLY A 40 -1.88 17.01 -0.25
N PHE A 41 -1.97 17.88 0.75
CA PHE A 41 -1.35 19.22 0.80
C PHE A 41 0.15 19.28 0.42
N SER A 42 0.91 18.22 0.70
CA SER A 42 2.36 18.19 0.44
C SER A 42 2.76 17.55 -0.89
N ALA A 43 1.81 16.96 -1.63
CA ALA A 43 2.10 16.20 -2.84
C ALA A 43 2.07 17.10 -4.09
N GLN A 44 3.01 16.86 -5.01
CA GLN A 44 2.97 17.37 -6.38
C GLN A 44 2.23 16.42 -7.32
N LYS A 45 2.25 15.12 -7.01
CA LYS A 45 1.52 14.06 -7.70
C LYS A 45 1.33 12.87 -6.76
N THR A 46 0.14 12.27 -6.79
CA THR A 46 -0.20 11.08 -6.00
C THR A 46 -0.80 10.01 -6.90
N TYR A 47 -0.35 8.77 -6.71
CA TYR A 47 -1.00 7.57 -7.20
C TYR A 47 -1.66 6.85 -6.03
N ASP A 48 -2.95 6.57 -6.15
CA ASP A 48 -3.65 5.66 -5.25
C ASP A 48 -3.81 4.30 -5.91
N ILE A 49 -3.48 3.26 -5.16
CA ILE A 49 -3.72 1.88 -5.56
C ILE A 49 -4.95 1.43 -4.81
N GLU A 50 -5.96 0.99 -5.55
CA GLU A 50 -7.23 0.56 -4.99
C GLU A 50 -7.43 -0.94 -5.27
N VAL A 51 -7.70 -1.70 -4.22
CA VAL A 51 -7.94 -3.15 -4.28
C VAL A 51 -9.43 -3.45 -4.43
N TRP A 52 -9.77 -4.47 -5.20
CA TRP A 52 -11.14 -4.94 -5.34
C TRP A 52 -11.63 -5.62 -4.06
N LEU A 53 -12.79 -5.19 -3.56
CA LEU A 53 -13.47 -5.79 -2.42
C LEU A 53 -14.84 -6.33 -2.87
N PRO A 54 -14.98 -7.65 -3.07
CA PRO A 54 -16.21 -8.23 -3.60
C PRO A 54 -17.43 -8.02 -2.70
N GLY A 55 -17.26 -8.02 -1.37
CA GLY A 55 -18.36 -7.77 -0.42
C GLY A 55 -18.89 -6.34 -0.48
N GLN A 56 -18.07 -5.39 -0.94
CA GLN A 56 -18.44 -3.99 -1.15
C GLN A 56 -18.77 -3.66 -2.60
N ASN A 57 -18.54 -4.59 -3.53
CA ASN A 57 -18.66 -4.39 -4.98
C ASN A 57 -17.95 -3.11 -5.47
N ALA A 58 -16.75 -2.85 -4.95
CA ALA A 58 -16.02 -1.62 -5.21
C ALA A 58 -14.50 -1.79 -5.08
N TYR A 59 -13.77 -0.91 -5.74
CA TYR A 59 -12.34 -0.69 -5.47
C TYR A 59 -12.18 0.25 -4.27
N ARG A 60 -11.32 -0.11 -3.32
CA ARG A 60 -10.99 0.70 -2.13
C ARG A 60 -9.49 0.92 -2.04
N GLU A 61 -9.08 2.14 -1.70
CA GLU A 61 -7.67 2.49 -1.51
C GLU A 61 -6.99 1.50 -0.55
N ILE A 62 -5.81 1.00 -0.92
CA ILE A 62 -4.94 0.14 -0.10
C ILE A 62 -3.52 0.70 0.02
N SER A 63 -3.14 1.61 -0.88
CA SER A 63 -1.89 2.35 -0.85
C SER A 63 -2.06 3.71 -1.50
N SER A 64 -1.31 4.69 -1.02
CA SER A 64 -1.13 6.00 -1.63
C SER A 64 0.36 6.30 -1.73
N CYS A 65 0.84 6.63 -2.92
CA CYS A 65 2.24 6.90 -3.24
C CYS A 65 2.37 8.32 -3.78
N SER A 66 3.11 9.18 -3.08
CA SER A 66 3.23 10.61 -3.38
C SER A 66 4.66 11.05 -3.62
N ASN A 67 4.86 11.89 -4.64
CA ASN A 67 6.06 12.71 -4.81
C ASN A 67 5.77 14.12 -4.27
N CYS A 68 6.53 14.55 -3.27
CA CYS A 68 6.34 15.83 -2.59
C CYS A 68 7.29 16.93 -3.11
N GLY A 69 8.13 16.63 -4.11
CA GLY A 69 9.19 17.53 -4.55
C GLY A 69 10.05 18.00 -3.38
N ASP A 70 10.39 19.28 -3.37
CA ASP A 70 11.16 19.90 -2.28
C ASP A 70 10.29 20.46 -1.14
N PHE A 71 8.96 20.26 -1.16
CA PHE A 71 8.03 20.90 -0.24
C PHE A 71 8.33 20.59 1.23
N GLN A 72 8.56 19.31 1.54
CA GLN A 72 8.92 18.85 2.87
C GLN A 72 10.39 19.17 3.17
N ALA A 73 11.27 19.05 2.17
CA ALA A 73 12.70 19.33 2.31
C ALA A 73 12.98 20.78 2.72
N ARG A 74 12.24 21.75 2.17
CA ARG A 74 12.33 23.16 2.56
C ARG A 74 11.93 23.39 4.02
N ARG A 75 10.89 22.71 4.50
CA ARG A 75 10.41 22.82 5.89
C ARG A 75 11.37 22.20 6.90
N MET A 76 12.05 21.13 6.51
CA MET A 76 13.02 20.43 7.37
C MET A 76 14.47 20.89 7.13
N MET A 77 14.70 21.84 6.22
CA MET A 77 16.03 22.28 5.77
C MET A 77 16.92 21.14 5.24
N ALA A 78 16.33 20.08 4.70
CA ALA A 78 17.02 18.89 4.20
C ALA A 78 17.66 19.15 2.83
N ARG A 79 18.99 19.13 2.78
CA ARG A 79 19.78 19.52 1.60
C ARG A 79 20.87 18.50 1.32
N TYR A 80 21.28 18.41 0.07
CA TYR A 80 22.42 17.61 -0.38
C TYR A 80 23.38 18.46 -1.21
N LYS A 81 24.59 17.94 -1.41
CA LYS A 81 25.65 18.55 -2.22
C LYS A 81 26.35 17.46 -3.02
N SER A 82 26.31 17.56 -4.34
CA SER A 82 27.06 16.64 -5.20
C SER A 82 28.54 17.01 -5.22
N ALA A 83 29.39 16.04 -5.58
CA ALA A 83 30.81 16.30 -5.77
C ALA A 83 31.00 17.39 -6.85
N GLY A 84 31.81 18.41 -6.54
CA GLY A 84 32.08 19.54 -7.45
C GLY A 84 31.07 20.70 -7.38
N ASP A 85 29.91 20.52 -6.74
CA ASP A 85 28.98 21.64 -6.57
C ASP A 85 29.55 22.67 -5.58
N LYS A 86 29.31 23.97 -5.83
CA LYS A 86 29.64 25.03 -4.86
C LYS A 86 28.55 25.17 -3.79
N ASN A 87 27.29 25.10 -4.21
CA ASN A 87 26.10 25.32 -3.38
C ASN A 87 25.39 24.00 -3.04
N THR A 88 24.55 24.04 -1.99
CA THR A 88 23.65 22.94 -1.64
C THR A 88 22.33 23.06 -2.40
N LYS A 89 21.66 21.93 -2.64
CA LYS A 89 20.34 21.83 -3.27
C LYS A 89 19.38 21.13 -2.30
N TYR A 90 18.10 21.47 -2.33
CA TYR A 90 17.09 20.71 -1.57
C TYR A 90 16.91 19.32 -2.19
N VAL A 91 16.76 18.30 -1.34
CA VAL A 91 16.39 16.96 -1.79
C VAL A 91 14.91 16.94 -2.20
N HIS A 92 14.52 15.94 -3.00
CA HIS A 92 13.12 15.59 -3.16
C HIS A 92 12.73 14.48 -2.18
N THR A 93 11.51 14.59 -1.65
CA THR A 93 10.94 13.60 -0.73
C THR A 93 9.76 12.89 -1.37
N LEU A 94 9.66 11.59 -1.08
CA LEU A 94 8.62 10.71 -1.58
C LEU A 94 8.22 9.77 -0.45
N ASN A 95 6.98 9.34 -0.45
CA ASN A 95 6.45 8.37 0.49
C ASN A 95 5.37 7.52 -0.18
N GLY A 96 5.24 6.27 0.26
CA GLY A 96 4.27 5.34 -0.28
C GLY A 96 4.00 4.19 0.69
N SER A 97 2.73 3.83 0.85
CA SER A 97 2.33 2.64 1.60
C SER A 97 2.68 1.37 0.79
N GLY A 98 3.33 0.38 1.40
CA GLY A 98 3.79 -0.82 0.67
C GLY A 98 3.30 -2.16 1.23
N VAL A 99 2.09 -2.34 1.76
CA VAL A 99 0.81 -1.62 1.65
C VAL A 99 0.22 -1.40 3.05
N ALA A 100 -0.98 -0.81 3.20
CA ALA A 100 -1.63 -0.73 4.51
C ALA A 100 -2.11 -2.11 5.00
N VAL A 101 -1.43 -2.69 5.99
CA VAL A 101 -1.64 -4.09 6.45
C VAL A 101 -3.08 -4.39 6.83
N GLY A 102 -3.76 -3.51 7.57
CA GLY A 102 -5.16 -3.73 7.96
C GLY A 102 -6.11 -3.81 6.75
N ARG A 103 -5.87 -3.00 5.72
CA ARG A 103 -6.66 -3.04 4.47
C ARG A 103 -6.31 -4.27 3.63
N ALA A 104 -5.03 -4.66 3.61
CA ALA A 104 -4.58 -5.90 2.96
C ALA A 104 -5.21 -7.14 3.60
N LEU A 105 -5.37 -7.18 4.93
CA LEU A 105 -6.07 -8.25 5.62
C LEU A 105 -7.51 -8.37 5.13
N ILE A 106 -8.26 -7.26 5.09
CA ILE A 106 -9.65 -7.25 4.59
C ILE A 106 -9.70 -7.75 3.13
N ALA A 107 -8.79 -7.26 2.28
CA ALA A 107 -8.72 -7.69 0.89
C ALA A 107 -8.44 -9.18 0.74
N VAL A 108 -7.53 -9.75 1.54
CA VAL A 108 -7.27 -11.20 1.55
C VAL A 108 -8.50 -11.95 2.03
N LEU A 109 -9.11 -11.56 3.14
CA LEU A 109 -10.31 -12.23 3.67
C LEU A 109 -11.44 -12.25 2.64
N GLU A 110 -11.73 -11.12 1.99
CA GLU A 110 -12.82 -11.03 1.02
C GLU A 110 -12.54 -11.77 -0.29
N ASN A 111 -11.32 -11.71 -0.83
CA ASN A 111 -10.97 -12.30 -2.13
C ASN A 111 -10.63 -13.80 -2.04
N TYR A 112 -10.26 -14.31 -0.86
CA TYR A 112 -9.89 -15.71 -0.65
C TYR A 112 -10.93 -16.52 0.15
N GLN A 113 -12.09 -15.93 0.45
CA GLN A 113 -13.19 -16.64 1.13
C GLN A 113 -13.69 -17.83 0.32
N GLN A 114 -14.14 -18.86 1.03
CA GLN A 114 -14.75 -20.06 0.48
C GLN A 114 -16.24 -20.14 0.88
N PRO A 115 -17.06 -20.94 0.18
CA PRO A 115 -18.49 -21.08 0.50
C PRO A 115 -18.79 -21.58 1.93
N ASP A 116 -17.86 -22.30 2.55
CA ASP A 116 -17.96 -22.79 3.94
C ASP A 116 -17.58 -21.72 4.99
N GLY A 117 -17.26 -20.49 4.56
CA GLY A 117 -16.84 -19.38 5.41
C GLY A 117 -15.36 -19.38 5.79
N SER A 118 -14.60 -20.38 5.35
CA SER A 118 -13.15 -20.41 5.53
C SER A 118 -12.43 -19.46 4.56
N VAL A 119 -11.15 -19.17 4.82
CA VAL A 119 -10.32 -18.33 3.95
C VAL A 119 -9.04 -19.06 3.58
N LEU A 120 -8.77 -19.19 2.28
CA LEU A 120 -7.51 -19.75 1.80
C LEU A 120 -6.37 -18.74 2.02
N ILE A 121 -5.19 -19.25 2.40
CA ILE A 121 -4.00 -18.42 2.52
C ILE A 121 -3.37 -18.23 1.13
N PRO A 122 -3.15 -16.97 0.67
CA PRO A 122 -2.42 -16.70 -0.57
C PRO A 122 -1.05 -17.38 -0.59
N ASP A 123 -0.63 -17.91 -1.74
CA ASP A 123 0.63 -18.65 -1.87
C ASP A 123 1.84 -17.87 -1.35
N ALA A 124 1.89 -16.57 -1.62
CA ALA A 124 2.97 -15.69 -1.16
C ALA A 124 3.06 -15.57 0.37
N LEU A 125 1.99 -15.87 1.12
CA LEU A 125 1.97 -15.81 2.58
C LEU A 125 2.28 -17.16 3.23
N LYS A 126 2.10 -18.30 2.54
CA LYS A 126 2.29 -19.64 3.11
C LYS A 126 3.61 -19.84 3.88
N PRO A 127 4.78 -19.34 3.43
CA PRO A 127 6.04 -19.47 4.19
C PRO A 127 6.04 -18.78 5.55
N TYR A 128 5.17 -17.78 5.76
CA TYR A 128 5.06 -16.99 6.98
C TYR A 128 3.99 -17.51 7.95
N MET A 129 3.20 -18.51 7.53
CA MET A 129 1.99 -18.95 8.25
C MET A 129 2.20 -20.22 9.07
N GLY A 130 3.44 -20.70 9.24
CA GLY A 130 3.74 -21.85 10.11
C GLY A 130 3.05 -23.16 9.71
N GLY A 131 2.81 -23.37 8.40
CA GLY A 131 2.11 -24.54 7.88
C GLY A 131 0.58 -24.37 7.76
N VAL A 132 0.02 -23.25 8.22
CA VAL A 132 -1.41 -22.95 8.03
C VAL A 132 -1.67 -22.57 6.57
N ALA A 133 -2.50 -23.36 5.89
CA ALA A 133 -2.91 -23.13 4.50
C ALA A 133 -4.34 -22.56 4.36
N LYS A 134 -5.13 -22.62 5.42
CA LYS A 134 -6.56 -22.28 5.46
C LYS A 134 -6.93 -21.77 6.85
N LEU A 135 -7.67 -20.68 6.93
CA LEU A 135 -8.27 -20.17 8.17
C LEU A 135 -9.69 -20.73 8.27
N GLU A 136 -10.01 -21.38 9.39
CA GLU A 136 -11.34 -21.92 9.65
C GLU A 136 -12.19 -20.93 10.47
N PRO A 137 -13.51 -20.88 10.26
CA PRO A 137 -14.42 -20.14 11.14
C PRO A 137 -14.29 -20.62 12.58
N ALA A 138 -14.37 -19.68 13.53
CA ALA A 138 -14.38 -20.06 14.94
C ALA A 138 -15.64 -20.87 15.27
N GLU A 139 -15.48 -21.99 15.99
CA GLU A 139 -16.61 -22.76 16.50
C GLU A 139 -17.46 -21.90 17.45
N LYS A 140 -18.78 -21.94 17.27
CA LYS A 140 -19.71 -21.32 18.23
C LYS A 140 -19.61 -22.12 19.53
N LYS A 141 -19.02 -21.53 20.57
CA LYS A 141 -19.20 -22.05 21.94
C LYS A 141 -20.69 -21.97 22.28
N GLU A 142 -21.36 -23.11 22.36
CA GLU A 142 -22.70 -23.16 22.94
C GLU A 142 -22.62 -22.55 24.35
N LYS A 143 -23.42 -21.51 24.60
CA LYS A 143 -23.64 -21.04 25.96
C LYS A 143 -24.32 -22.19 26.68
N VAL A 144 -23.60 -22.89 27.55
CA VAL A 144 -24.21 -23.76 28.56
C VAL A 144 -25.04 -22.83 29.45
N VAL A 145 -26.34 -22.78 29.17
CA VAL A 145 -27.31 -22.14 30.05
C VAL A 145 -27.52 -23.13 31.19
N ASN A 146 -26.82 -22.93 32.30
CA ASN A 146 -27.18 -23.60 33.54
C ASN A 146 -28.52 -22.99 34.01
N ALA A 147 -29.56 -23.81 33.99
CA ALA A 147 -30.88 -23.52 34.56
C ALA A 147 -30.83 -23.57 36.10
#